data_AF-A0A1Q3V330-F1
#
_entry.id   AF-A0A1Q3V330-F1
#
_cell.length_a   1.000
_cell.length_b   1.000
_cell.length_c   1.000
_cell.angle_alpha   90.00
_cell.angle_beta   90.00
_cell.angle_gamma   90.00
#
_symmetry.space_group_name_H-M   'P 1'
#
loop_
_entity.id
_entity.type
_entity.pdbx_description
1 polymer ?
#
loop_
_entity_poly.entity_id
_entity_poly.type
_entity_poly.pdbx_seq_one_letter_code
_entity_poly.pdbx_strand_id
1 'polypeptide(L)'
;MRRIFLTSAAALCITLTTSGCGDKQAAGGTDAGTATSASSQPVTTAAQPAQPAAAPPAKCDSYTDDLTDRDWAIIYYAMTGLAPPREKWADEALSGLDRGLGAEEAWKRANAQVDTQWNAIKDVRCVTLRTRADPKDYDPGLGGIPLGAFAPDAFYPFRDGAMQIALKFRNADKARVWKMSADKAAALKADSWLGNLGLVIRARLVASRPSGNGGTIEAEVVGFDLEPSEYSRIARETVTVQP
;
A
#
# COMPACT_ATOMS: atom_id res chain seq x y z
N MET A 1 -3.83 -13.34 -52.87
CA MET A 1 -4.53 -12.32 -53.68
C MET A 1 -5.33 -11.43 -52.74
N ARG A 2 -5.00 -10.13 -52.70
CA ARG A 2 -5.68 -9.09 -51.91
C ARG A 2 -7.02 -8.74 -52.57
N ARG A 3 -8.08 -8.55 -51.78
CA ARG A 3 -9.20 -7.67 -52.14
C ARG A 3 -9.49 -6.73 -50.97
N ILE A 4 -9.46 -5.45 -51.32
CA ILE A 4 -9.63 -4.25 -50.50
C ILE A 4 -11.05 -3.73 -50.76
N PHE A 5 -11.54 -2.88 -49.85
CA PHE A 5 -12.68 -1.95 -49.90
C PHE A 5 -13.98 -2.47 -49.26
N LEU A 6 -14.75 -1.68 -48.49
CA LEU A 6 -14.84 -0.22 -48.36
C LEU A 6 -15.47 0.19 -47.00
N THR A 7 -15.27 1.46 -46.67
CA THR A 7 -15.54 2.27 -45.47
C THR A 7 -16.98 2.41 -44.98
N SER A 8 -17.16 2.75 -43.69
CA SER A 8 -18.18 3.72 -43.22
C SER A 8 -17.81 4.29 -41.84
N ALA A 9 -17.55 5.59 -41.80
CA ALA A 9 -17.37 6.42 -40.60
C ALA A 9 -18.66 7.22 -40.35
N ALA A 10 -19.08 7.37 -39.10
CA ALA A 10 -20.14 8.29 -38.72
C ALA A 10 -19.64 9.14 -37.54
N ALA A 11 -19.27 10.39 -37.86
CA ALA A 11 -19.02 11.46 -36.91
C ALA A 11 -20.32 12.25 -36.70
N LEU A 12 -20.66 12.55 -35.45
CA LEU A 12 -21.80 13.40 -35.10
C LEU A 12 -21.25 14.67 -34.41
N CYS A 13 -21.29 15.79 -35.12
CA CYS A 13 -21.10 17.14 -34.59
C CYS A 13 -22.45 17.86 -34.62
N ILE A 14 -22.88 18.45 -33.50
CA ILE A 14 -23.91 19.50 -33.47
C ILE A 14 -23.42 20.67 -32.62
N THR A 15 -23.75 21.85 -33.12
CA THR A 15 -23.16 23.18 -33.00
C THR A 15 -23.61 24.02 -31.80
N LEU A 16 -22.66 24.85 -31.35
CA LEU A 16 -22.70 26.21 -30.78
C LEU A 16 -24.04 26.93 -30.55
N THR A 17 -24.16 27.56 -29.37
CA THR A 17 -24.81 28.86 -29.19
C THR A 17 -23.88 29.84 -28.47
N THR A 18 -23.82 31.06 -29.00
CA THR A 18 -23.02 32.20 -28.54
C THR A 18 -23.92 33.29 -27.95
N SER A 19 -23.50 33.83 -26.81
CA SER A 19 -23.84 35.15 -26.24
C SER A 19 -22.89 35.35 -25.05
N GLY A 20 -22.14 36.42 -24.82
CA GLY A 20 -22.03 37.75 -25.43
C GLY A 20 -21.85 38.80 -24.31
N CYS A 21 -20.74 39.55 -24.32
CA CYS A 21 -20.34 40.73 -23.49
C CYS A 21 -19.99 40.47 -22.01
N GLY A 22 -18.82 40.86 -21.46
CA GLY A 22 -18.12 42.18 -21.47
C GLY A 22 -18.50 42.91 -20.16
N ASP A 23 -17.67 43.51 -19.30
CA ASP A 23 -16.29 44.01 -19.34
C ASP A 23 -15.76 44.20 -17.90
N LYS A 24 -14.44 44.41 -17.76
CA LYS A 24 -13.73 44.84 -16.54
C LYS A 24 -14.07 46.29 -16.15
N GLN A 25 -14.08 46.63 -14.85
CA GLN A 25 -13.19 47.65 -14.23
C GLN A 25 -13.47 47.84 -12.73
N ALA A 26 -12.41 48.18 -11.98
CA ALA A 26 -12.31 48.31 -10.53
C ALA A 26 -12.70 49.69 -9.97
N ALA A 27 -12.95 49.72 -8.65
CA ALA A 27 -12.39 50.63 -7.63
C ALA A 27 -13.41 51.24 -6.63
N GLY A 28 -13.11 51.09 -5.34
CA GLY A 28 -13.03 52.20 -4.39
C GLY A 28 -14.31 52.77 -3.76
N GLY A 29 -14.62 52.32 -2.54
CA GLY A 29 -15.05 53.10 -1.36
C GLY A 29 -16.18 54.12 -1.46
N THR A 30 -17.21 53.99 -0.63
CA THR A 30 -17.41 54.77 0.63
C THR A 30 -18.71 54.31 1.30
N ASP A 31 -18.68 54.31 2.63
CA ASP A 31 -19.74 53.97 3.58
C ASP A 31 -21.13 54.57 3.29
N ALA A 32 -22.17 53.78 3.58
CA ALA A 32 -23.36 54.24 4.28
C ALA A 32 -24.11 53.01 4.84
N GLY A 33 -24.21 52.96 6.16
CA GLY A 33 -24.83 51.86 6.88
C GLY A 33 -26.34 51.77 6.67
N THR A 34 -26.82 50.53 6.70
CA THR A 34 -28.20 50.23 7.09
C THR A 34 -28.18 48.93 7.87
N ALA A 35 -28.54 49.03 9.14
CA ALA A 35 -28.70 47.91 10.05
C ALA A 35 -29.81 46.97 9.56
N THR A 36 -29.47 45.69 9.36
CA THR A 36 -30.45 44.60 9.27
C THR A 36 -29.98 43.47 10.19
N SER A 37 -30.79 43.19 11.19
CA SER A 37 -30.60 42.14 12.19
C SER A 37 -30.38 40.78 11.53
N ALA A 38 -29.19 40.20 11.71
CA ALA A 38 -28.92 38.81 11.38
C ALA A 38 -29.00 37.98 12.67
N SER A 39 -30.11 37.26 12.83
CA SER A 39 -30.27 36.20 13.83
C SER A 39 -29.17 35.15 13.62
N SER A 40 -28.21 35.11 14.53
CA SER A 40 -27.15 34.10 14.57
C SER A 40 -27.74 32.81 15.15
N GLN A 41 -28.22 31.91 14.30
CA GLN A 41 -28.43 30.53 14.69
C GLN A 41 -27.06 29.82 14.72
N PRO A 42 -26.69 29.14 15.83
CA PRO A 42 -25.49 28.34 15.85
C PRO A 42 -25.69 27.13 14.94
N VAL A 43 -24.90 27.07 13.86
CA VAL A 43 -24.68 25.83 13.12
C VAL A 43 -23.98 24.85 14.05
N THR A 44 -24.75 23.91 14.60
CA THR A 44 -24.23 22.70 15.23
C THR A 44 -23.44 21.93 14.18
N THR A 45 -22.12 22.07 14.23
CA THR A 45 -21.19 21.19 13.51
C THR A 45 -21.47 19.76 13.95
N ALA A 46 -21.98 18.94 13.03
CA ALA A 46 -22.16 17.52 13.26
C ALA A 46 -20.81 16.92 13.67
N ALA A 47 -20.76 16.30 14.85
CA ALA A 47 -19.57 15.65 15.35
C ALA A 47 -19.12 14.57 14.36
N GLN A 48 -17.96 14.79 13.75
CA GLN A 48 -17.28 13.77 12.96
C GLN A 48 -17.06 12.55 13.87
N PRO A 49 -17.43 11.32 13.43
CA PRO A 49 -17.21 10.13 14.23
C PRO A 49 -15.74 10.08 14.66
N ALA A 50 -15.52 9.98 15.97
CA ALA A 50 -14.19 9.87 16.54
C ALA A 50 -13.50 8.67 15.90
N GLN A 51 -12.47 8.94 15.10
CA GLN A 51 -11.58 7.92 14.58
C GLN A 51 -11.04 7.14 15.79
N PRO A 52 -11.18 5.80 15.84
CA PRO A 52 -10.67 5.01 16.96
C PRO A 52 -9.22 5.39 17.20
N ALA A 53 -8.91 5.75 18.45
CA ALA A 53 -7.55 6.09 18.85
C ALA A 53 -6.64 4.94 18.45
N ALA A 54 -5.60 5.25 17.66
CA ALA A 54 -4.61 4.27 17.25
C ALA A 54 -4.04 3.61 18.52
N ALA A 55 -4.14 2.29 18.61
CA ALA A 55 -3.55 1.55 19.71
C ALA A 55 -2.07 1.94 19.85
N PRO A 56 -1.54 2.06 21.09
CA PRO A 56 -0.16 2.40 21.30
C PRO A 56 0.75 1.44 20.52
N PRO A 57 1.86 1.95 19.96
CA PRO A 57 2.73 1.19 19.09
C PRO A 57 3.18 -0.10 19.77
N ALA A 58 2.74 -1.26 19.26
CA ALA A 58 3.26 -2.54 19.70
C ALA A 58 4.79 -2.52 19.54
N LYS A 59 5.51 -2.92 20.60
CA LYS A 59 6.93 -3.25 20.49
C LYS A 59 7.02 -4.57 19.72
N CYS A 60 7.77 -4.56 18.63
CA CYS A 60 7.97 -5.76 17.82
C CYS A 60 9.14 -6.55 18.41
N ASP A 61 8.83 -7.58 19.20
CA ASP A 61 9.84 -8.50 19.75
C ASP A 61 10.27 -9.55 18.73
N SER A 62 9.41 -9.87 17.77
CA SER A 62 9.69 -10.73 16.62
C SER A 62 8.96 -10.22 15.37
N TYR A 63 9.43 -10.65 14.19
CA TYR A 63 8.83 -10.32 12.90
C TYR A 63 8.50 -11.61 12.17
N THR A 64 7.24 -11.77 11.79
CA THR A 64 6.80 -12.91 10.96
C THR A 64 7.24 -12.69 9.53
N ASP A 65 7.82 -13.72 8.91
CA ASP A 65 8.24 -13.71 7.53
C ASP A 65 7.52 -14.78 6.70
N ASP A 66 7.78 -14.80 5.40
CA ASP A 66 7.26 -15.79 4.43
C ASP A 66 5.73 -15.98 4.45
N LEU A 67 5.01 -14.89 4.74
CA LEU A 67 3.55 -14.82 4.69
C LEU A 67 3.04 -15.07 3.26
N THR A 68 2.09 -15.99 3.12
CA THR A 68 1.38 -16.23 1.87
C THR A 68 0.37 -15.13 1.57
N ASP A 69 -0.14 -15.07 0.33
CA ASP A 69 -1.22 -14.15 -0.02
C ASP A 69 -2.47 -14.32 0.86
N ARG A 70 -2.78 -15.57 1.27
CA ARG A 70 -3.87 -15.84 2.22
C ARG A 70 -3.58 -15.27 3.60
N ASP A 71 -2.33 -15.36 4.05
CA ASP A 71 -1.97 -14.85 5.38
C ASP A 71 -2.15 -13.33 5.42
N TRP A 72 -1.79 -12.62 4.35
CA TRP A 72 -2.09 -11.20 4.19
C TRP A 72 -3.59 -10.90 4.16
N ALA A 73 -4.40 -11.76 3.52
CA ALA A 73 -5.86 -11.69 3.58
C ALA A 73 -6.41 -11.84 5.00
N ILE A 74 -5.91 -12.82 5.75
CA ILE A 74 -6.29 -13.05 7.16
C ILE A 74 -5.94 -11.83 8.01
N ILE A 75 -4.71 -11.32 7.91
CA ILE A 75 -4.27 -10.11 8.61
C ILE A 75 -5.19 -8.93 8.26
N TYR A 76 -5.50 -8.75 6.98
CA TYR A 76 -6.40 -7.69 6.50
C TYR A 76 -7.79 -7.77 7.14
N TYR A 77 -8.45 -8.94 7.11
CA TYR A 77 -9.77 -9.13 7.72
C TYR A 77 -9.72 -8.94 9.24
N ALA A 78 -8.70 -9.50 9.91
CA ALA A 78 -8.54 -9.36 11.35
C ALA A 78 -8.31 -7.91 11.79
N MET A 79 -7.55 -7.12 11.04
CA MET A 79 -7.30 -5.70 11.34
C MET A 79 -8.48 -4.80 11.00
N THR A 80 -9.28 -5.13 9.99
CA THR A 80 -10.49 -4.35 9.63
C THR A 80 -11.70 -4.70 10.50
N GLY A 81 -11.70 -5.87 11.14
CA GLY A 81 -12.86 -6.40 11.85
C GLY A 81 -13.99 -6.90 10.92
N LEU A 82 -13.72 -6.98 9.61
CA LEU A 82 -14.66 -7.53 8.64
C LEU A 82 -14.73 -9.06 8.74
N ALA A 83 -15.90 -9.62 8.43
CA ALA A 83 -16.07 -11.07 8.38
C ALA A 83 -15.26 -11.65 7.20
N PRO A 84 -14.32 -12.58 7.43
CA PRO A 84 -13.60 -13.25 6.35
C PRO A 84 -14.50 -14.25 5.61
N PRO A 85 -14.24 -14.52 4.32
CA PRO A 85 -14.99 -15.50 3.54
C PRO A 85 -14.55 -16.94 3.88
N ARG A 86 -14.75 -17.38 5.13
CA ARG A 86 -14.25 -18.67 5.65
C ARG A 86 -14.75 -19.88 4.86
N GLU A 87 -16.03 -19.88 4.45
CA GLU A 87 -16.61 -20.98 3.69
C GLU A 87 -15.88 -21.20 2.37
N LYS A 88 -15.64 -20.11 1.63
CA LYS A 88 -14.85 -20.15 0.39
C LYS A 88 -13.43 -20.67 0.64
N TRP A 89 -12.79 -20.23 1.71
CA TRP A 89 -11.46 -20.72 2.08
C TRP A 89 -11.48 -22.23 2.41
N ALA A 90 -12.56 -22.72 3.04
CA ALA A 90 -12.74 -24.13 3.32
C ALA A 90 -13.00 -24.94 2.03
N ASP A 91 -13.80 -24.41 1.09
CA ASP A 91 -13.99 -25.01 -0.24
C ASP A 91 -12.65 -25.16 -0.99
N GLU A 92 -11.82 -24.11 -0.95
CA GLU A 92 -10.50 -24.12 -1.57
C GLU A 92 -9.57 -25.13 -0.89
N ALA A 93 -9.59 -25.22 0.45
CA ALA A 93 -8.82 -26.22 1.20
C ALA A 93 -9.29 -27.66 0.94
N LEU A 94 -10.60 -27.87 0.77
CA LEU A 94 -11.19 -29.17 0.45
C LEU A 94 -10.60 -29.76 -0.84
N SER A 95 -10.32 -28.91 -1.84
CA SER A 95 -9.74 -29.36 -3.12
C SER A 95 -8.37 -30.04 -2.99
N GLY A 96 -7.63 -29.75 -1.90
CA GLY A 96 -6.33 -30.34 -1.59
C GLY A 96 -6.39 -31.57 -0.69
N LEU A 97 -7.56 -31.98 -0.21
CA LEU A 97 -7.73 -33.14 0.65
C LEU A 97 -7.90 -34.44 -0.14
N ASP A 98 -7.56 -35.55 0.51
CA ASP A 98 -7.73 -36.90 -0.06
C ASP A 98 -9.21 -37.18 -0.36
N ARG A 99 -9.49 -37.60 -1.60
CA ARG A 99 -10.84 -37.94 -2.09
C ARG A 99 -11.39 -39.22 -1.46
N GLY A 100 -10.54 -40.04 -0.82
CA GLY A 100 -10.96 -41.21 -0.06
C GLY A 100 -11.62 -40.86 1.29
N LEU A 101 -11.45 -39.63 1.77
CA LEU A 101 -12.18 -39.12 2.93
C LEU A 101 -13.64 -38.90 2.52
N GLY A 102 -14.60 -39.46 3.27
CA GLY A 102 -16.01 -39.14 3.06
C GLY A 102 -16.26 -37.63 3.13
N ALA A 103 -17.24 -37.13 2.39
CA ALA A 103 -17.46 -35.69 2.17
C ALA A 103 -17.55 -34.87 3.48
N GLU A 104 -18.24 -35.40 4.50
CA GLU A 104 -18.39 -34.73 5.79
C GLU A 104 -17.05 -34.58 6.55
N GLU A 105 -16.26 -35.65 6.62
CA GLU A 105 -14.97 -35.63 7.30
C GLU A 105 -13.95 -34.76 6.55
N ALA A 106 -13.99 -34.79 5.22
CA ALA A 106 -13.17 -33.90 4.39
C ALA A 106 -13.53 -32.42 4.65
N TRP A 107 -14.82 -32.09 4.70
CA TRP A 107 -15.28 -30.73 5.00
C TRP A 107 -14.88 -30.25 6.39
N LYS A 108 -15.04 -31.11 7.41
CA LYS A 108 -14.62 -30.83 8.78
C LYS A 108 -13.12 -30.54 8.86
N ARG A 109 -12.29 -31.34 8.18
CA ARG A 109 -10.84 -31.14 8.12
C ARG A 109 -10.46 -29.86 7.40
N ALA A 110 -11.15 -29.52 6.31
CA ALA A 110 -10.94 -28.26 5.59
C ALA A 110 -11.24 -27.04 6.48
N ASN A 111 -12.36 -27.03 7.20
CA ASN A 111 -12.67 -25.98 8.17
C ASN A 111 -11.62 -25.88 9.28
N ALA A 112 -11.18 -27.02 9.82
CA ALA A 112 -10.13 -27.05 10.84
C ALA A 112 -8.80 -26.47 10.33
N GLN A 113 -8.45 -26.66 9.06
CA GLN A 113 -7.26 -26.03 8.46
C GLN A 113 -7.40 -24.52 8.40
N VAL A 114 -8.56 -24.01 7.96
CA VAL A 114 -8.86 -22.57 7.92
C VAL A 114 -8.84 -21.96 9.33
N ASP A 115 -9.41 -22.65 10.33
CA ASP A 115 -9.37 -22.24 11.74
C ASP A 115 -7.95 -22.18 12.29
N THR A 116 -7.13 -23.18 11.97
CA THR A 116 -5.73 -23.25 12.38
C THR A 116 -4.94 -22.08 11.79
N GLN A 117 -5.05 -21.86 10.48
CA GLN A 117 -4.37 -20.75 9.80
C GLN A 117 -4.84 -19.39 10.33
N TRP A 118 -6.15 -19.21 10.50
CA TRP A 118 -6.72 -17.98 11.07
C TRP A 118 -6.12 -17.67 12.45
N ASN A 119 -6.12 -18.64 13.36
CA ASN A 119 -5.63 -18.43 14.72
C ASN A 119 -4.12 -18.19 14.79
N ALA A 120 -3.34 -18.76 13.87
CA ALA A 120 -1.91 -18.53 13.79
C ALA A 120 -1.56 -17.11 13.30
N ILE A 121 -2.40 -16.51 12.44
CA ILE A 121 -2.01 -15.33 11.65
C ILE A 121 -2.76 -14.05 12.04
N LYS A 122 -4.02 -14.13 12.49
CA LYS A 122 -4.91 -12.97 12.70
C LYS A 122 -4.31 -11.86 13.60
N ASP A 123 -3.43 -12.23 14.53
CA ASP A 123 -2.84 -11.33 15.51
C ASP A 123 -1.43 -10.85 15.13
N VAL A 124 -0.90 -11.25 13.96
CA VAL A 124 0.40 -10.78 13.45
C VAL A 124 0.34 -9.27 13.21
N ARG A 125 1.27 -8.52 13.83
CA ARG A 125 1.39 -7.06 13.68
C ARG A 125 2.80 -6.59 13.30
N CYS A 126 3.78 -7.49 13.29
CA CYS A 126 5.16 -7.20 12.96
C CYS A 126 5.61 -8.20 11.89
N VAL A 127 6.06 -7.69 10.75
CA VAL A 127 6.30 -8.48 9.55
C VAL A 127 7.65 -8.16 8.93
N THR A 128 8.21 -9.14 8.24
CA THR A 128 9.35 -8.97 7.35
C THR A 128 8.90 -9.09 5.90
N LEU A 129 9.23 -8.10 5.09
CA LEU A 129 8.97 -8.08 3.66
C LEU A 129 10.28 -8.12 2.89
N ARG A 130 10.45 -9.15 2.06
CA ARG A 130 11.60 -9.29 1.15
C ARG A 130 11.24 -8.73 -0.22
N THR A 131 12.06 -7.85 -0.76
CA THR A 131 11.83 -7.20 -2.06
C THR A 131 13.15 -6.75 -2.70
N ARG A 132 13.08 -6.16 -3.89
CA ARG A 132 14.24 -5.49 -4.49
C ARG A 132 14.33 -4.07 -3.96
N ALA A 133 15.55 -3.59 -3.71
CA ALA A 133 15.77 -2.22 -3.26
C ALA A 133 15.49 -1.18 -4.37
N ASP A 134 15.62 -1.61 -5.64
CA ASP A 134 15.49 -0.79 -6.86
C ASP A 134 16.24 0.56 -6.73
N PRO A 135 17.57 0.53 -6.49
CA PRO A 135 18.35 1.74 -6.27
C PRO A 135 18.36 2.63 -7.52
N LYS A 136 18.32 3.95 -7.31
CA LYS A 136 18.41 4.96 -8.36
C LYS A 136 19.82 5.54 -8.44
N ASP A 137 20.01 6.53 -9.31
CA ASP A 137 21.25 7.29 -9.31
C ASP A 137 21.42 8.11 -8.03
N TYR A 138 22.67 8.37 -7.65
CA TYR A 138 23.00 9.23 -6.53
C TYR A 138 22.37 10.61 -6.71
N ASP A 139 21.67 11.07 -5.67
CA ASP A 139 21.07 12.39 -5.62
C ASP A 139 21.85 13.26 -4.61
N PRO A 140 22.58 14.29 -5.08
CA PRO A 140 23.32 15.20 -4.21
C PRO A 140 22.41 16.01 -3.26
N GLY A 141 21.19 16.33 -3.67
CA GLY A 141 20.22 17.05 -2.85
C GLY A 141 19.70 16.21 -1.69
N LEU A 142 19.65 14.89 -1.87
CA LEU A 142 19.30 13.93 -0.81
C LEU A 142 20.53 13.36 -0.08
N GLY A 143 21.75 13.55 -0.59
CA GLY A 143 22.98 13.05 0.02
C GLY A 143 23.06 11.53 0.07
N GLY A 144 22.60 10.84 -0.97
CA GLY A 144 22.59 9.37 -1.02
C GLY A 144 21.91 8.80 -2.26
N ILE A 145 21.76 7.48 -2.27
CA ILE A 145 21.06 6.73 -3.31
C ILE A 145 19.59 6.56 -2.90
N PRO A 146 18.62 7.09 -3.67
CA PRO A 146 17.21 6.79 -3.44
C PRO A 146 16.89 5.32 -3.70
N LEU A 147 16.12 4.71 -2.82
CA LEU A 147 15.65 3.34 -2.92
C LEU A 147 14.20 3.34 -3.44
N GLY A 148 13.98 2.75 -4.62
CA GLY A 148 12.66 2.71 -5.26
C GLY A 148 11.61 1.98 -4.44
N ALA A 149 12.02 1.01 -3.63
CA ALA A 149 11.16 0.30 -2.67
C ALA A 149 10.41 1.24 -1.71
N PHE A 150 10.98 2.40 -1.40
CA PHE A 150 10.41 3.39 -0.47
C PHE A 150 9.94 4.66 -1.21
N ALA A 151 9.71 4.59 -2.51
CA ALA A 151 9.15 5.69 -3.27
C ALA A 151 7.73 6.06 -2.76
N PRO A 152 7.27 7.32 -2.89
CA PRO A 152 5.96 7.74 -2.39
C PRO A 152 4.77 6.97 -2.98
N ASP A 153 4.93 6.46 -4.21
CA ASP A 153 3.95 5.66 -4.94
C ASP A 153 4.22 4.15 -4.83
N ALA A 154 5.23 3.72 -4.06
CA ALA A 154 5.51 2.31 -3.84
C ALA A 154 4.38 1.65 -3.02
N PHE A 155 3.94 0.50 -3.49
CA PHE A 155 3.01 -0.37 -2.78
C PHE A 155 3.30 -1.83 -3.12
N TYR A 156 2.95 -2.73 -2.21
CA TYR A 156 3.22 -4.16 -2.34
C TYR A 156 1.90 -4.92 -2.42
N PRO A 157 1.51 -5.41 -3.60
CA PRO A 157 0.23 -6.09 -3.78
C PRO A 157 0.30 -7.56 -3.36
N PHE A 158 -0.78 -8.01 -2.73
CA PHE A 158 -1.08 -9.39 -2.36
C PHE A 158 -2.47 -9.76 -2.89
N ARG A 159 -2.66 -11.00 -3.32
CA ARG A 159 -3.89 -11.42 -4.01
C ARG A 159 -4.46 -12.72 -3.47
N ASP A 160 -5.66 -12.64 -2.93
CA ASP A 160 -6.41 -13.82 -2.49
C ASP A 160 -7.65 -14.03 -3.38
N GLY A 161 -7.48 -14.85 -4.43
CA GLY A 161 -8.48 -14.99 -5.49
C GLY A 161 -8.73 -13.65 -6.20
N ALA A 162 -9.96 -13.13 -6.09
CA ALA A 162 -10.31 -11.83 -6.67
C ALA A 162 -9.91 -10.66 -5.78
N MET A 163 -9.63 -10.90 -4.49
CA MET A 163 -9.35 -9.85 -3.53
C MET A 163 -7.95 -9.28 -3.74
N GLN A 164 -7.82 -7.95 -3.71
CA GLN A 164 -6.54 -7.26 -3.84
C GLN A 164 -6.23 -6.45 -2.59
N ILE A 165 -5.13 -6.79 -1.93
CA ILE A 165 -4.64 -6.09 -0.75
C ILE A 165 -3.30 -5.45 -1.10
N ALA A 166 -3.08 -4.21 -0.69
CA ALA A 166 -1.79 -3.55 -0.82
C ALA A 166 -1.20 -3.24 0.55
N LEU A 167 0.10 -3.47 0.73
CA LEU A 167 0.84 -2.90 1.86
C LEU A 167 1.46 -1.57 1.44
N LYS A 168 1.29 -0.55 2.28
CA LYS A 168 1.91 0.78 2.12
C LYS A 168 2.61 1.22 3.39
N PHE A 169 3.76 1.87 3.24
CA PHE A 169 4.54 2.40 4.35
C PHE A 169 4.24 3.89 4.57
N ARG A 170 3.79 4.26 5.77
CA ARG A 170 3.45 5.65 6.11
C ARG A 170 4.68 6.54 6.28
N ASN A 171 5.78 5.98 6.78
CA ASN A 171 7.06 6.67 7.04
C ASN A 171 8.15 6.27 6.02
N ALA A 172 7.75 5.89 4.80
CA ALA A 172 8.68 5.47 3.75
C ALA A 172 9.75 6.53 3.44
N ASP A 173 9.39 7.81 3.55
CA ASP A 173 10.28 8.95 3.34
C ASP A 173 11.53 8.91 4.24
N LYS A 174 11.39 8.40 5.48
CA LYS A 174 12.50 8.23 6.43
C LYS A 174 13.47 7.12 6.03
N ALA A 175 13.01 6.13 5.26
CA ALA A 175 13.79 4.99 4.78
C ALA A 175 14.28 5.16 3.33
N ARG A 176 13.79 6.19 2.62
CA ARG A 176 13.92 6.33 1.15
C ARG A 176 15.34 6.50 0.65
N VAL A 177 16.26 6.98 1.47
CA VAL A 177 17.60 7.35 1.02
C VAL A 177 18.65 6.53 1.75
N TRP A 178 19.40 5.75 0.99
CA TRP A 178 20.62 5.13 1.47
C TRP A 178 21.75 6.17 1.47
N LYS A 179 22.01 6.74 2.65
CA LYS A 179 22.93 7.87 2.85
C LYS A 179 24.38 7.45 2.61
N MET A 180 25.09 8.20 1.78
CA MET A 180 26.52 7.97 1.50
C MET A 180 27.15 9.17 0.78
N SER A 181 28.48 9.19 0.66
CA SER A 181 29.20 10.15 -0.18
C SER A 181 29.04 9.84 -1.67
N ALA A 182 29.21 10.86 -2.51
CA ALA A 182 29.22 10.71 -3.97
C ALA A 182 30.29 9.72 -4.43
N ASP A 183 31.49 9.76 -3.83
CA ASP A 183 32.58 8.84 -4.17
C ASP A 183 32.22 7.38 -3.86
N LYS A 184 31.58 7.12 -2.72
CA LYS A 184 31.10 5.78 -2.38
C LYS A 184 30.04 5.33 -3.38
N ALA A 185 29.07 6.19 -3.72
CA ALA A 185 28.04 5.86 -4.69
C ALA A 185 28.59 5.58 -6.09
N ALA A 186 29.61 6.33 -6.54
CA ALA A 186 30.29 6.10 -7.81
C ALA A 186 31.01 4.74 -7.83
N ALA A 187 31.67 4.38 -6.73
CA ALA A 187 32.29 3.06 -6.58
C ALA A 187 31.24 1.92 -6.65
N LEU A 188 30.07 2.10 -6.00
CA LEU A 188 28.98 1.14 -6.08
C LEU A 188 28.41 0.98 -7.48
N LYS A 189 28.29 2.07 -8.23
CA LYS A 189 27.74 2.05 -9.60
C LYS A 189 28.67 1.36 -10.58
N ALA A 190 29.98 1.43 -10.35
CA ALA A 190 30.97 0.70 -11.13
C ALA A 190 30.84 -0.83 -10.96
N ASP A 191 30.26 -1.26 -9.83
CA ASP A 191 29.97 -2.66 -9.60
C ASP A 191 28.63 -3.08 -10.24
N SER A 192 28.65 -4.12 -11.07
CA SER A 192 27.50 -4.59 -11.85
C SER A 192 26.34 -5.20 -11.04
N TRP A 193 26.48 -5.35 -9.72
CA TRP A 193 25.50 -6.01 -8.85
C TRP A 193 24.50 -5.04 -8.21
N LEU A 194 24.71 -3.72 -8.30
CA LEU A 194 23.84 -2.72 -7.63
C LEU A 194 22.37 -2.87 -8.03
N GLY A 195 22.09 -3.21 -9.30
CA GLY A 195 20.73 -3.46 -9.78
C GLY A 195 20.03 -4.69 -9.19
N ASN A 196 20.80 -5.61 -8.58
CA ASN A 196 20.31 -6.83 -7.94
C ASN A 196 20.26 -6.72 -6.40
N LEU A 197 20.36 -5.51 -5.86
CA LEU A 197 20.33 -5.27 -4.42
C LEU A 197 18.96 -5.69 -3.83
N GLY A 198 18.99 -6.68 -2.95
CA GLY A 198 17.85 -7.12 -2.17
C GLY A 198 17.60 -6.21 -0.98
N LEU A 199 16.37 -6.25 -0.47
CA LEU A 199 15.93 -5.48 0.67
C LEU A 199 15.05 -6.36 1.56
N VAL A 200 15.38 -6.41 2.85
CA VAL A 200 14.60 -7.09 3.88
C VAL A 200 14.05 -6.05 4.83
N ILE A 201 12.78 -5.69 4.64
CA ILE A 201 12.11 -4.61 5.37
C ILE A 201 11.42 -5.19 6.60
N ARG A 202 11.76 -4.68 7.79
CA ARG A 202 11.03 -4.95 9.03
C ARG A 202 10.01 -3.83 9.26
N ALA A 203 8.73 -4.19 9.32
CA ALA A 203 7.65 -3.24 9.44
C ALA A 203 6.64 -3.63 10.53
N ARG A 204 6.03 -2.62 11.13
CA ARG A 204 4.89 -2.77 12.04
C ARG A 204 3.61 -2.38 11.31
N LEU A 205 2.61 -3.24 11.32
CA LEU A 205 1.29 -2.98 10.78
C LEU A 205 0.52 -2.09 11.76
N VAL A 206 -0.04 -0.98 11.27
CA VAL A 206 -0.67 0.06 12.12
C VAL A 206 -2.14 0.29 11.81
N ALA A 207 -2.59 0.04 10.59
CA ALA A 207 -4.00 0.14 10.23
C ALA A 207 -4.32 -0.71 9.00
N SER A 208 -5.60 -0.99 8.81
CA SER A 208 -6.10 -1.55 7.57
C SER A 208 -7.32 -0.76 7.12
N ARG A 209 -7.39 -0.41 5.83
CA ARG A 209 -8.43 0.42 5.23
C ARG A 209 -9.08 -0.30 4.06
N PRO A 210 -10.38 -0.59 4.13
CA PRO A 210 -11.11 -1.16 3.00
C PRO A 210 -11.16 -0.22 1.80
N SER A 211 -11.05 -0.78 0.59
CA SER A 211 -11.23 -0.07 -0.68
C SER A 211 -11.58 -1.05 -1.81
N GLY A 212 -12.71 -0.85 -2.49
CA GLY A 212 -13.11 -1.70 -3.61
C GLY A 212 -13.18 -3.18 -3.22
N ASN A 213 -12.60 -4.06 -4.05
CA ASN A 213 -12.57 -5.51 -3.82
C ASN A 213 -11.41 -5.96 -2.91
N GLY A 214 -11.13 -5.21 -1.85
CA GLY A 214 -9.99 -5.45 -0.96
C GLY A 214 -9.65 -4.20 -0.18
N GLY A 215 -8.37 -3.85 -0.07
CA GLY A 215 -7.96 -2.71 0.74
C GLY A 215 -6.46 -2.46 0.81
N THR A 216 -6.08 -1.54 1.70
CA THR A 216 -4.69 -1.24 2.01
C THR A 216 -4.41 -1.52 3.48
N ILE A 217 -3.37 -2.32 3.75
CA ILE A 217 -2.73 -2.39 5.05
C ILE A 217 -1.68 -1.29 5.09
N GLU A 218 -1.73 -0.45 6.12
CA GLU A 218 -0.75 0.59 6.36
C GLU A 218 0.21 0.12 7.45
N ALA A 219 1.50 0.33 7.19
CA ALA A 219 2.57 -0.06 8.09
C ALA A 219 3.60 1.06 8.27
N GLU A 220 4.41 0.92 9.30
CA GLU A 220 5.57 1.78 9.58
C GLU A 220 6.83 0.93 9.49
N VAL A 221 7.81 1.40 8.72
CA VAL A 221 9.14 0.79 8.64
C VAL A 221 9.84 1.04 9.95
N VAL A 222 10.30 -0.04 10.59
CA VAL A 222 11.11 0.00 11.81
C VAL A 222 12.60 -0.10 11.46
N GLY A 223 12.93 -0.83 10.41
CA GLY A 223 14.28 -0.94 9.89
C GLY A 223 14.30 -1.80 8.63
N PHE A 224 15.46 -1.90 8.00
CA PHE A 224 15.66 -2.78 6.86
C PHE A 224 17.11 -3.24 6.77
N ASP A 225 17.33 -4.35 6.08
CA ASP A 225 18.66 -4.78 5.66
C ASP A 225 18.79 -4.65 4.15
N LEU A 226 19.91 -4.08 3.71
CA LEU A 226 20.34 -4.16 2.33
C LEU A 226 21.11 -5.47 2.15
N GLU A 227 20.59 -6.32 1.27
CA GLU A 227 21.16 -7.64 0.98
C GLU A 227 21.84 -7.62 -0.39
N PRO A 228 23.17 -7.49 -0.42
CA PRO A 228 23.93 -7.67 -1.64
C PRO A 228 23.71 -9.07 -2.22
N SER A 229 23.86 -9.21 -3.53
CA SER A 229 23.91 -10.54 -4.14
C SER A 229 25.11 -11.33 -3.62
N GLU A 230 25.05 -12.66 -3.71
CA GLU A 230 26.14 -13.56 -3.31
C GLU A 230 27.50 -13.28 -4.00
N TYR A 231 27.48 -12.54 -5.11
CA TYR A 231 28.66 -12.13 -5.88
C TYR A 231 29.16 -10.72 -5.52
N SER A 232 28.50 -10.03 -4.61
CA SER A 232 28.89 -8.69 -4.17
C SER A 232 30.08 -8.74 -3.22
N ARG A 233 30.89 -7.68 -3.25
CA ARG A 233 32.00 -7.46 -2.31
C ARG A 233 31.59 -6.64 -1.09
N ILE A 234 30.32 -6.29 -0.98
CA ILE A 234 29.79 -5.44 0.09
C ILE A 234 29.11 -6.31 1.13
N ALA A 235 29.27 -5.92 2.40
CA ALA A 235 28.60 -6.57 3.50
C ALA A 235 27.11 -6.18 3.54
N ARG A 236 26.27 -7.06 4.08
CA ARG A 236 24.92 -6.71 4.49
C ARG A 236 24.97 -5.46 5.38
N GLU A 237 24.12 -4.48 5.08
CA GLU A 237 24.01 -3.26 5.88
C GLU A 237 22.63 -3.20 6.54
N THR A 238 22.61 -3.03 7.86
CA THR A 238 21.38 -2.91 8.64
C THR A 238 21.10 -1.45 8.97
N VAL A 239 19.92 -0.97 8.60
CA VAL A 239 19.45 0.40 8.85
C VAL A 239 18.27 0.35 9.82
N THR A 240 18.34 1.15 10.88
CA THR A 240 17.20 1.37 11.80
C THR A 240 16.52 2.67 11.41
N VAL A 241 15.20 2.66 11.34
CA VAL A 241 14.39 3.83 10.99
C VAL A 241 13.75 4.34 12.27
N GLN A 242 14.02 5.59 12.61
CA GLN A 242 13.36 6.21 13.75
C GLN A 242 11.86 6.39 13.43
N PRO A 243 10.96 6.00 14.34
CA PRO A 243 9.52 6.09 14.13
C PRO A 243 9.07 7.52 13.81
#